data_AF-A0A2R6LX18-F1
#
_entry.id   AF-A0A2R6LX18-F1
#
_cell.length_a   1.000
_cell.length_b   1.000
_cell.length_c   1.000
_cell.angle_alpha   90.00
_cell.angle_beta   90.00
_cell.angle_gamma   90.00
#
_symmetry.space_group_name_H-M   'P 1'
#
loop_
_entity.id
_entity.type
_entity.pdbx_description
1 polymer ?
#
loop_
_entity_poly.entity_id
_entity_poly.type
_entity_poly.pdbx_seq_one_letter_code
_entity_poly.pdbx_strand_id
1 'polypeptide(L)'
;MSLLQAVVAFVVGLLAGTVTRMVAGLAAVVALVLVVLGVALPEIGLVTYVVERYYLGNELLFIAGFLFGIDAQRTREVVVERRSD
;
A
#
# COMPACT_ATOMS: atom_id res chain seq x y z
N MET A 1 -3.53 17.04 -39.37
CA MET A 1 -4.20 17.38 -38.10
C MET A 1 -4.99 18.66 -38.32
N SER A 2 -6.30 18.67 -38.02
CA SER A 2 -7.14 19.84 -38.28
C SER A 2 -7.13 20.81 -37.09
N LEU A 3 -7.43 22.10 -37.34
CA LEU A 3 -7.56 23.13 -36.30
C LEU A 3 -8.55 22.72 -35.21
N LEU A 4 -9.66 22.08 -35.61
CA LEU A 4 -10.67 21.58 -34.69
C LEU A 4 -10.09 20.53 -33.73
N GLN A 5 -9.28 19.60 -34.22
CA GLN A 5 -8.62 18.59 -33.38
C GLN A 5 -7.67 19.24 -32.36
N ALA A 6 -6.94 20.29 -32.76
CA ALA A 6 -6.03 21.01 -31.86
C ALA A 6 -6.80 21.74 -30.74
N VAL A 7 -7.92 22.39 -31.07
CA VAL A 7 -8.78 23.07 -30.08
C VAL A 7 -9.38 22.06 -29.10
N VAL A 8 -9.87 20.92 -29.59
CA VAL A 8 -10.43 19.87 -28.72
C VAL A 8 -9.37 19.32 -27.78
N ALA A 9 -8.17 18.98 -28.27
CA ALA A 9 -7.08 18.51 -27.44
C ALA A 9 -6.66 19.54 -26.38
N PHE A 10 -6.62 20.82 -26.74
CA PHE A 10 -6.31 21.91 -25.81
C PHE A 10 -7.35 22.02 -24.69
N VAL A 11 -8.65 22.00 -25.02
CA VAL A 11 -9.73 22.07 -24.03
C VAL A 11 -9.70 20.86 -23.10
N VAL A 12 -9.52 19.66 -23.65
CA VAL A 12 -9.43 18.42 -22.84
C VAL A 12 -8.21 18.47 -21.92
N GLY A 13 -7.04 18.86 -22.42
CA GLY A 13 -5.83 19.01 -21.62
C GLY A 13 -5.97 20.03 -20.51
N LEU A 14 -6.60 21.18 -20.80
CA LEU A 14 -6.86 22.23 -19.82
C LEU A 14 -7.80 21.74 -18.70
N LEU A 15 -8.90 21.08 -19.07
CA LEU A 15 -9.87 20.54 -18.11
C LEU A 15 -9.23 19.42 -17.26
N ALA A 16 -8.55 18.46 -17.89
CA ALA A 16 -7.88 17.37 -17.20
C ALA A 16 -6.78 17.88 -16.24
N GLY A 17 -6.00 18.86 -16.68
CA GLY A 17 -4.99 19.50 -15.84
C GLY A 17 -5.60 20.23 -14.65
N THR A 18 -6.70 20.94 -14.88
CA THR A 18 -7.41 21.67 -13.81
C THR A 18 -7.97 20.71 -12.77
N VAL A 19 -8.66 19.66 -13.20
CA VAL A 19 -9.22 18.63 -12.31
C VAL A 19 -8.10 17.95 -11.52
N THR A 20 -7.02 17.52 -12.19
CA THR A 20 -5.88 16.89 -11.54
C THR A 20 -5.25 17.80 -10.49
N ARG A 21 -5.10 19.10 -10.80
CA ARG A 21 -4.58 20.09 -9.84
C ARG A 21 -5.48 20.24 -8.62
N MET A 22 -6.80 20.25 -8.80
CA MET A 22 -7.75 20.33 -7.68
C MET A 22 -7.66 19.09 -6.77
N VAL A 23 -7.60 17.90 -7.37
CA VAL A 23 -7.46 16.64 -6.63
C VAL A 23 -6.11 16.57 -5.91
N ALA A 24 -5.03 16.96 -6.57
CA ALA A 24 -3.70 17.02 -5.98
C ALA A 24 -3.63 18.00 -4.80
N GLY A 25 -4.31 19.15 -4.91
CA GLY A 25 -4.44 20.10 -3.80
C GLY A 25 -5.15 19.49 -2.60
N LEU A 26 -6.29 18.81 -2.81
CA LEU A 26 -7.00 18.11 -1.75
C LEU A 26 -6.14 17.00 -1.13
N ALA A 27 -5.45 16.21 -1.95
CA ALA A 27 -4.55 15.15 -1.49
C ALA A 27 -3.40 15.72 -0.63
N ALA A 28 -2.84 16.88 -1.01
CA ALA A 28 -1.81 17.55 -0.22
C ALA A 28 -2.35 18.00 1.16
N VAL A 29 -3.57 18.53 1.21
CA VAL A 29 -4.22 18.91 2.48
C VAL A 29 -4.46 17.67 3.35
N VAL A 30 -5.00 16.59 2.78
CA VAL A 30 -5.21 15.32 3.51
C VAL A 30 -3.89 14.76 4.01
N ALA A 31 -2.84 14.75 3.18
CA ALA A 31 -1.51 14.31 3.59
C ALA A 31 -0.96 15.17 4.75
N LEU A 32 -1.13 16.49 4.68
CA LEU A 32 -0.72 17.38 5.77
C LEU A 32 -1.48 17.08 7.07
N VAL A 33 -2.80 16.86 7.00
CA VAL A 33 -3.61 16.46 8.16
C VAL A 33 -3.13 15.13 8.72
N LEU A 34 -2.87 14.14 7.87
CA LEU A 34 -2.35 12.83 8.29
C LEU A 34 -0.97 12.92 8.93
N VAL A 35 -0.08 13.79 8.42
CA VAL A 35 1.23 14.04 9.02
C VAL A 35 1.07 14.69 10.40
N VAL A 36 0.23 15.72 10.52
CA VAL A 36 -0.04 16.37 11.81
C VAL A 36 -0.64 15.38 12.80
N LEU A 37 -1.60 14.56 12.38
CA LEU A 37 -2.17 13.51 13.22
C LEU A 37 -1.11 12.45 13.56
N GLY A 38 -0.29 11.99 12.63
CA GLY A 38 0.77 11.02 12.90
C GLY A 38 1.81 11.52 13.91
N VAL A 39 2.10 12.83 13.92
CA VAL A 39 3.01 13.47 14.89
C VAL A 39 2.31 13.79 16.22
N ALA A 40 1.04 14.18 16.17
CA ALA A 40 0.28 14.60 17.35
C ALA A 40 -0.46 13.45 18.07
N LEU A 41 -0.63 12.30 17.41
CA LEU A 41 -1.13 11.11 18.06
C LEU A 41 -0.05 10.63 19.04
N PRO A 42 -0.38 10.49 20.34
CA PRO A 42 0.51 9.77 21.24
C PRO A 42 0.71 8.38 20.64
N GLU A 43 1.96 7.88 20.62
CA GLU A 43 2.26 6.52 20.20
C GLU A 43 1.24 5.61 20.85
N ILE A 44 0.32 5.06 20.05
CA ILE A 44 -0.62 4.06 20.53
C ILE A 44 0.27 2.86 20.74
N GLY A 45 0.85 2.79 21.94
CA GLY A 45 1.94 1.88 22.28
C GLY A 45 1.56 0.43 22.15
N LEU A 46 0.38 0.08 21.64
CA LEU A 46 -0.04 -1.26 21.27
C LEU A 46 0.90 -1.90 20.24
N VAL A 47 1.25 -1.18 19.17
CA VAL A 47 2.15 -1.75 18.13
C VAL A 47 3.55 -1.88 18.70
N THR A 48 4.08 -0.83 19.32
CA THR A 48 5.40 -0.83 19.96
C THR A 48 5.49 -1.90 21.07
N TYR A 49 4.47 -2.01 21.92
CA TYR A 49 4.37 -3.03 22.98
C TYR A 49 4.34 -4.44 22.42
N VAL A 50 3.56 -4.71 21.38
CA VAL A 50 3.53 -6.05 20.78
C VAL A 50 4.87 -6.39 20.13
N VAL A 51 5.48 -5.42 19.45
CA VAL A 51 6.79 -5.59 18.82
C VAL A 51 7.87 -5.85 19.88
N GLU A 52 7.98 -5.01 20.91
CA GLU A 52 8.97 -5.16 21.98
C GLU A 52 8.74 -6.42 22.81
N ARG A 53 7.49 -6.79 23.10
CA ARG A 53 7.16 -7.89 24.01
C ARG A 53 7.22 -9.27 23.33
N TYR A 54 6.88 -9.35 22.04
CA TYR A 54 6.68 -10.64 21.37
C TYR A 54 7.57 -10.84 20.13
N TYR A 55 8.01 -9.77 19.46
CA TYR A 55 8.85 -9.89 18.26
C TYR A 55 10.33 -9.72 18.56
N LEU A 56 10.68 -8.74 19.40
CA LEU A 56 12.07 -8.40 19.71
C LEU A 56 12.70 -9.53 20.55
N GLY A 57 13.76 -10.15 20.03
CA GLY A 57 14.39 -11.32 20.63
C GLY A 57 13.81 -12.68 20.22
N ASN A 58 12.74 -12.71 19.42
CA ASN A 58 12.14 -13.95 18.86
C ASN A 58 12.13 -13.96 17.32
N GLU A 59 13.00 -13.14 16.73
CA GLU A 59 13.11 -12.91 15.28
C GLU A 59 13.34 -14.21 14.49
N LEU A 60 14.12 -15.14 15.04
CA LEU A 60 14.38 -16.44 14.42
C LEU A 60 13.13 -17.33 14.38
N LEU A 61 12.26 -17.26 15.39
CA LEU A 61 11.00 -18.01 15.39
C LEU A 61 10.04 -17.45 14.35
N PHE A 62 10.01 -16.11 14.20
CA PHE A 62 9.24 -15.46 13.14
C PHE A 62 9.73 -15.88 11.75
N ILE A 63 11.05 -15.83 11.51
CA ILE A 63 11.66 -16.26 10.24
C ILE A 63 11.37 -17.75 9.98
N ALA A 64 11.51 -18.61 10.99
CA ALA A 64 11.20 -20.03 10.86
C ALA A 64 9.73 -20.27 10.49
N GLY A 65 8.79 -19.61 11.19
CA GLY A 65 7.36 -19.69 10.87
C GLY A 65 7.03 -19.17 9.46
N PHE A 66 7.68 -18.09 9.02
CA PHE A 66 7.54 -17.56 7.67
C PHE A 66 8.04 -18.54 6.60
N LEU A 67 9.23 -19.13 6.80
CA LEU A 67 9.79 -20.12 5.89
C LEU A 67 8.92 -21.39 5.82
N PHE A 68 8.40 -21.87 6.96
CA PHE A 68 7.46 -22.98 6.97
C PHE A 68 6.13 -22.64 6.30
N GLY A 69 5.64 -21.40 6.41
CA GLY A 69 4.43 -20.95 5.73
C GLY A 69 4.57 -20.97 4.20
N ILE A 70 5.71 -20.49 3.69
CA ILE A 70 6.04 -20.54 2.25
C ILE A 70 6.13 -21.99 1.77
N ASP A 71 6.83 -22.83 2.52
CA ASP A 71 7.02 -24.23 2.15
C ASP A 71 5.71 -25.03 2.22
N ALA A 72 4.83 -24.72 3.17
CA ALA A 72 3.50 -25.32 3.27
C ALA A 72 2.59 -24.95 2.09
N GLN A 73 2.67 -23.72 1.56
CA GLN A 73 1.95 -23.36 0.33
C GLN A 73 2.43 -24.18 -0.86
N ARG A 74 3.75 -24.27 -1.05
CA ARG A 74 4.36 -25.08 -2.12
C ARG A 74 4.00 -26.56 -1.99
N THR A 75 4.01 -27.09 -0.77
CA THR A 75 3.64 -28.48 -0.49
C THR A 75 2.16 -28.74 -0.78
N ARG A 76 1.27 -27.79 -0.48
CA ARG A 76 -0.16 -27.90 -0.78
C ARG A 76 -0.44 -27.95 -2.28
N GLU A 77 0.24 -27.13 -3.08
CA GLU A 77 0.10 -27.13 -4.54
C GLU A 77 0.46 -28.49 -5.16
N VAL A 78 1.59 -29.08 -4.75
CA VAL A 78 2.06 -30.39 -5.23
C VAL A 78 1.12 -31.53 -4.83
N VAL A 79 0.53 -31.47 -3.63
CA VAL A 79 -0.42 -32.51 -3.16
C VAL A 79 -1.76 -32.43 -3.89
N VAL A 80 -2.22 -31.23 -4.28
CA VAL A 80 -3.44 -31.06 -5.07
C VAL A 80 -3.26 -31.54 -6.50
N GLU A 81 -2.09 -31.29 -7.09
CA GLU A 81 -1.72 -31.77 -8.44
C GLU A 81 -1.72 -33.31 -8.48
N ARG A 82 -1.07 -33.98 -7.50
CA ARG A 82 -1.05 -35.45 -7.42
C ARG A 82 -2.39 -36.14 -7.14
N ARG A 83 -3.41 -35.42 -6.67
CA ARG A 83 -4.76 -35.98 -6.45
C ARG A 83 -5.65 -35.86 -7.68
N SER A 84 -5.22 -35.08 -8.68
CA SER A 84 -5.96 -34.81 -9.91
C SER A 84 -5.52 -35.68 -11.08
N ASP A 85 -4.43 -36.43 -10.92
CA ASP A 85 -4.01 -37.57 -11.74
C ASP A 85 -4.56 -38.89 -11.17
#